data_AF-A0A1F9PT67-F1
#
_entry.id   AF-A0A1F9PT67-F1
#
_cell.length_a   1.000
_cell.length_b   1.000
_cell.length_c   1.000
_cell.angle_alpha   90.00
_cell.angle_beta   90.00
_cell.angle_gamma   90.00
#
_symmetry.space_group_name_H-M   'P 1'
#
loop_
_entity.id
_entity.type
_entity.pdbx_description
1 polymer ?
#
loop_
_entity_poly.entity_id
_entity_poly.type
_entity_poly.pdbx_seq_one_letter_code
_entity_poly.pdbx_strand_id
1 'polypeptide(L)'
;MSGLYLLALIAIWLLAGWIIYRVWRIWKPTDLTPKIVHIVIGVLLFLVWFGGAFWEVVGKKEYYDAQVRELCAKDGGVKVYETVELPGERFDKYGVVKIPSGKDVNLGTEYHYDSKIYYYKKMSPEVWRLHFEIFRNLDNKLLGEATSYARRGGDIPGPWHESSFGCPEQSDISDLKKQVFIKIGTGVRHE
;
A
#
# COMPACT_ATOMS: atom_id res chain seq x y z
N MET A 1 -7.97 -21.38 5.62
CA MET A 1 -9.25 -22.05 5.33
C MET A 1 -8.97 -23.52 4.98
N SER A 2 -9.72 -24.47 5.54
CA SER A 2 -9.52 -25.91 5.32
C SER A 2 -9.96 -26.34 3.92
N GLY A 3 -9.27 -27.28 3.27
CA GLY A 3 -9.65 -27.80 1.95
C GLY A 3 -11.08 -28.35 1.87
N LEU A 4 -11.65 -28.79 3.00
CA LEU A 4 -13.04 -29.22 3.10
C LEU A 4 -14.04 -28.08 2.82
N TYR A 5 -13.70 -26.85 3.19
CA TYR A 5 -14.53 -25.68 2.94
C TYR A 5 -14.64 -25.37 1.45
N LEU A 6 -13.53 -25.52 0.72
CA LEU A 6 -13.50 -25.30 -0.73
C LEU A 6 -14.35 -26.35 -1.47
N LEU A 7 -14.25 -27.62 -1.07
CA LEU A 7 -15.07 -28.70 -1.63
C LEU A 7 -16.57 -28.50 -1.35
N ALA A 8 -16.92 -28.06 -0.14
CA ALA A 8 -18.31 -27.75 0.20
C ALA A 8 -18.87 -26.60 -0.66
N LEU A 9 -18.10 -25.53 -0.87
CA LEU A 9 -18.48 -24.43 -1.75
C LEU A 9 -18.68 -24.90 -3.19
N ILE A 10 -17.76 -25.71 -3.74
CA ILE A 10 -17.89 -26.26 -5.09
C ILE A 10 -19.17 -27.09 -5.21
N ALA A 11 -19.46 -27.96 -4.25
CA ALA A 11 -20.68 -28.78 -4.25
C ALA A 11 -21.96 -27.93 -4.21
N ILE A 12 -21.98 -26.87 -3.38
CA ILE A 12 -23.10 -25.92 -3.30
C ILE A 12 -23.32 -25.23 -4.64
N TRP A 13 -22.24 -24.76 -5.29
CA TRP A 13 -22.32 -24.10 -6.60
C TRP A 13 -22.81 -25.04 -7.70
N LEU A 14 -22.35 -26.30 -7.72
CA LEU A 14 -22.84 -27.31 -8.67
C LEU A 14 -24.33 -27.61 -8.47
N LEU A 15 -24.77 -27.74 -7.22
CA LEU A 15 -26.17 -27.99 -6.90
C LEU A 15 -27.06 -26.80 -7.28
N ALA A 16 -26.64 -25.58 -6.97
CA ALA A 16 -27.34 -24.36 -7.36
C ALA A 16 -27.44 -24.24 -8.89
N GLY A 17 -26.32 -24.48 -9.60
CA GLY A 17 -26.29 -24.50 -11.07
C GLY A 17 -27.22 -25.55 -11.66
N TRP A 18 -27.27 -26.76 -11.09
CA TRP A 18 -28.19 -27.83 -11.51
C TRP A 18 -29.66 -27.46 -11.29
N ILE A 19 -30.01 -26.86 -10.15
CA ILE A 19 -31.38 -26.40 -9.86
C ILE A 19 -31.79 -25.32 -10.86
N ILE A 20 -30.94 -24.30 -11.06
CA ILE A 20 -31.19 -23.22 -12.03
C ILE A 20 -31.38 -23.80 -13.44
N TYR A 21 -30.49 -24.70 -13.85
CA TYR A 21 -30.58 -25.38 -15.14
C TYR A 21 -31.86 -26.20 -15.30
N ARG A 22 -32.29 -26.91 -14.25
CA ARG A 22 -33.51 -27.74 -14.27
C ARG A 22 -34.77 -26.89 -14.35
N VAL A 23 -34.85 -25.82 -13.55
CA VAL A 23 -35.95 -24.84 -13.61
C VAL A 23 -35.99 -24.18 -14.99
N TRP A 24 -34.84 -23.79 -15.52
CA TRP A 24 -34.73 -23.19 -16.85
C TRP A 24 -35.13 -24.15 -17.98
N ARG A 25 -34.82 -25.45 -17.84
CA ARG A 25 -35.23 -26.47 -18.82
C ARG A 25 -36.75 -26.68 -18.86
N ILE A 26 -37.44 -26.54 -17.72
CA ILE A 26 -38.91 -26.64 -17.62
C ILE A 26 -39.56 -25.41 -18.28
N TRP A 27 -38.92 -24.24 -18.17
CA TRP A 27 -39.37 -22.97 -18.74
C TRP A 27 -38.74 -22.69 -20.11
N LYS A 28 -38.81 -23.65 -21.04
CA LYS A 28 -38.39 -23.43 -22.43
C LYS A 28 -39.55 -22.85 -23.22
N PRO A 29 -39.66 -21.52 -23.40
CA PRO A 29 -40.70 -20.97 -24.27
C PRO A 29 -40.50 -21.51 -25.68
N THR A 30 -41.58 -21.80 -26.39
CA THR A 30 -41.53 -22.24 -27.79
C THR A 30 -41.20 -21.07 -28.73
N ASP A 31 -41.67 -19.87 -28.39
CA ASP A 31 -41.57 -18.66 -29.21
C ASP A 31 -40.22 -17.93 -29.08
N LEU A 32 -39.82 -17.24 -30.14
CA LEU A 32 -38.53 -16.53 -30.24
C LEU A 32 -38.44 -15.30 -29.31
N THR A 33 -39.50 -14.50 -29.22
CA THR A 33 -39.52 -13.27 -28.42
C THR A 33 -39.23 -13.50 -26.93
N PRO A 34 -39.93 -14.41 -26.22
CA PRO A 34 -39.61 -14.71 -24.82
C PRO A 34 -38.22 -15.35 -24.65
N LYS A 35 -37.71 -16.12 -25.62
CA LYS A 35 -36.32 -16.63 -25.57
C LYS A 35 -35.30 -15.50 -25.53
N ILE A 36 -35.46 -14.49 -26.39
CA ILE A 36 -34.56 -13.33 -26.45
C ILE A 36 -34.57 -12.59 -25.11
N VAL A 37 -35.76 -12.36 -24.53
CA VAL A 37 -35.89 -11.69 -23.23
C VAL A 37 -35.13 -12.44 -22.12
N HIS A 38 -35.27 -13.77 -22.05
CA HIS A 38 -34.56 -14.58 -21.04
C HIS A 38 -33.04 -14.53 -21.23
N ILE A 39 -32.56 -14.55 -22.47
CA ILE A 39 -31.13 -14.44 -22.77
C ILE A 39 -30.61 -13.07 -22.32
N VAL A 40 -31.33 -11.99 -22.64
CA VAL A 40 -30.93 -10.63 -22.25
C VAL A 40 -30.86 -10.51 -20.73
N ILE A 41 -31.88 -11.01 -20.00
CA ILE A 41 -31.87 -11.01 -18.53
C ILE A 41 -30.68 -11.82 -18.00
N GLY A 42 -30.44 -13.01 -18.55
CA GLY A 42 -29.31 -13.85 -18.15
C GLY A 42 -27.95 -13.17 -18.37
N VAL A 43 -27.77 -12.50 -19.51
CA VAL A 43 -26.56 -11.72 -19.81
C VAL A 43 -26.40 -10.55 -18.84
N LEU A 44 -27.45 -9.80 -18.55
CA LEU A 44 -27.39 -8.68 -17.60
C LEU A 44 -27.01 -9.15 -16.19
N LEU A 45 -27.62 -10.23 -15.70
CA LEU A 45 -27.27 -10.82 -14.41
C LEU A 45 -25.82 -11.30 -14.38
N PHE A 46 -25.35 -11.93 -15.46
CA PHE A 46 -23.96 -12.36 -15.58
C PHE A 46 -23.00 -11.17 -15.54
N LEU A 47 -23.29 -10.09 -16.27
CA LEU A 47 -22.44 -8.90 -16.28
C LEU A 47 -22.34 -8.24 -14.90
N VAL A 48 -23.46 -8.14 -14.17
CA VAL A 48 -23.47 -7.60 -12.81
C VAL A 48 -22.66 -8.48 -11.86
N TRP A 49 -22.89 -9.80 -11.89
CA TRP A 49 -22.16 -10.74 -11.05
C TRP A 49 -20.66 -10.76 -11.37
N PHE A 50 -20.30 -10.86 -12.65
CA PHE A 50 -18.92 -10.89 -13.12
C PHE A 50 -18.19 -9.58 -12.85
N GLY A 51 -18.84 -8.44 -13.06
CA GLY A 51 -18.30 -7.12 -12.74
C GLY A 51 -18.08 -6.92 -11.23
N GLY A 52 -19.03 -7.35 -10.40
CA GLY A 52 -18.87 -7.32 -8.94
C GLY A 52 -17.74 -8.23 -8.44
N ALA A 53 -17.62 -9.44 -8.99
CA ALA A 53 -16.52 -10.34 -8.68
C ALA A 53 -15.17 -9.74 -9.10
N PHE A 54 -15.08 -9.17 -10.30
CA PHE A 54 -13.84 -8.53 -10.78
C PHE A 54 -13.45 -7.32 -9.93
N TRP A 55 -14.42 -6.55 -9.43
CA TRP A 55 -14.17 -5.45 -8.50
C TRP A 55 -13.50 -5.91 -7.22
N GLU A 56 -13.99 -6.99 -6.60
CA GLU A 56 -13.41 -7.53 -5.37
C GLU A 56 -12.01 -8.12 -5.57
N VAL A 57 -11.73 -8.67 -6.76
CA VAL A 57 -10.43 -9.30 -7.06
C VAL A 57 -9.36 -8.28 -7.47
N VAL A 58 -9.71 -7.33 -8.34
CA VAL A 58 -8.73 -6.42 -8.98
C VAL A 58 -9.06 -4.96 -8.70
N GLY A 59 -10.33 -4.57 -8.86
CA GLY A 59 -10.72 -3.16 -8.87
C GLY A 59 -10.40 -2.42 -7.56
N LYS A 60 -10.69 -3.05 -6.43
CA LYS A 60 -10.41 -2.49 -5.11
C LYS A 60 -8.93 -2.22 -4.90
N LYS A 61 -8.06 -3.17 -5.26
CA LYS A 61 -6.60 -3.04 -5.13
C LYS A 61 -6.07 -1.89 -5.99
N GLU A 62 -6.41 -1.88 -7.27
CA GLU A 62 -5.98 -0.83 -8.22
C GLU A 62 -6.46 0.56 -7.80
N TYR A 63 -7.69 0.66 -7.28
CA TYR A 63 -8.25 1.91 -6.76
C TYR A 63 -7.42 2.49 -5.60
N TYR A 64 -6.94 1.63 -4.69
CA TYR A 64 -6.12 2.09 -3.57
C TYR A 64 -4.65 2.33 -3.97
N ASP A 65 -4.11 1.57 -4.93
CA ASP A 65 -2.79 1.87 -5.51
C ASP A 65 -2.79 3.24 -6.21
N ALA A 66 -3.86 3.56 -6.94
CA ALA A 66 -4.03 4.88 -7.54
C ALA A 66 -4.12 6.01 -6.50
N GLN A 67 -4.87 5.82 -5.40
CA GLN A 67 -4.90 6.80 -4.31
C GLN A 67 -3.54 6.96 -3.63
N VAL A 68 -2.79 5.88 -3.40
CA VAL A 68 -1.44 5.95 -2.84
C VAL A 68 -0.52 6.75 -3.78
N ARG A 69 -0.60 6.54 -5.10
CA ARG A 69 0.15 7.35 -6.08
C ARG A 69 -0.24 8.83 -6.04
N GLU A 70 -1.52 9.12 -5.93
CA GLU A 70 -2.01 10.50 -5.86
C GLU A 70 -1.52 11.21 -4.59
N LEU A 71 -1.58 10.54 -3.44
CA LEU A 71 -1.04 11.07 -2.18
C LEU A 71 0.47 11.27 -2.26
N CYS A 72 1.18 10.27 -2.79
CA CYS A 72 2.62 10.34 -3.02
C CYS A 72 3.02 11.51 -3.94
N ALA A 73 2.25 11.81 -4.98
CA ALA A 73 2.51 12.93 -5.87
C ALA A 73 2.31 14.31 -5.20
N LYS A 74 1.51 14.39 -4.12
CA LYS A 74 1.24 15.65 -3.42
C LYS A 74 2.38 16.03 -2.47
N ASP A 75 2.84 15.09 -1.64
CA ASP A 75 3.84 15.37 -0.61
C ASP A 75 4.78 14.19 -0.27
N GLY A 76 4.76 13.13 -1.08
CA GLY A 76 5.68 12.01 -0.93
C GLY A 76 7.12 12.38 -1.28
N GLY A 77 8.07 11.73 -0.61
CA GLY A 77 9.50 11.91 -0.85
C GLY A 77 10.23 12.53 0.33
N VAL A 78 11.48 12.91 0.08
CA VAL A 78 12.38 13.50 1.07
C VAL A 78 12.45 15.02 0.82
N LYS A 79 12.37 15.81 1.89
CA LYS A 79 12.67 17.23 1.87
C LYS A 79 13.78 17.52 2.88
N VAL A 80 14.87 18.11 2.41
CA VAL A 80 15.98 18.54 3.25
C VAL A 80 15.91 20.05 3.40
N TYR A 81 15.84 20.52 4.64
CA TYR A 81 15.85 21.93 4.99
C TYR A 81 17.26 22.43 5.32
N GLU A 82 18.07 21.58 5.94
CA GLU A 82 19.46 21.87 6.28
C GLU A 82 20.29 20.59 6.19
N THR A 83 21.40 20.66 5.47
CA THR A 83 22.41 19.60 5.42
C THR A 83 23.44 19.80 6.53
N VAL A 84 23.89 18.72 7.15
CA VAL A 84 24.87 18.73 8.22
C VAL A 84 26.13 17.99 7.77
N GLU A 85 27.26 18.66 7.85
CA GLU A 85 28.56 18.03 7.62
C GLU A 85 29.03 17.30 8.88
N LEU A 86 29.32 16.00 8.73
CA LEU A 86 29.83 15.16 9.80
C LEU A 86 31.15 14.49 9.40
N PRO A 87 32.03 14.20 10.38
CA PRO A 87 33.26 13.49 10.13
C PRO A 87 32.96 12.06 9.66
N GLY A 88 33.81 11.54 8.77
CA GLY A 88 33.57 10.28 8.06
C GLY A 88 33.36 9.07 8.97
N GLU A 89 33.93 9.11 10.17
CA GLU A 89 33.86 8.05 11.19
C GLU A 89 32.45 7.89 11.77
N ARG A 90 31.56 8.88 11.59
CA ARG A 90 30.16 8.82 12.05
C ARG A 90 29.25 8.02 11.09
N PHE A 91 29.72 7.73 9.89
CA PHE A 91 28.98 6.98 8.87
C PHE A 91 29.32 5.50 8.96
N ASP A 92 28.30 4.65 8.80
CA ASP A 92 28.52 3.23 8.66
C ASP A 92 29.00 2.86 7.24
N LYS A 93 29.23 1.56 7.00
CA LYS A 93 29.66 1.04 5.69
C LYS A 93 28.67 1.29 4.53
N TYR A 94 27.45 1.73 4.83
CA TYR A 94 26.41 2.06 3.84
C TYR A 94 26.22 3.57 3.67
N GLY A 95 27.05 4.39 4.33
CA GLY A 95 26.94 5.85 4.28
C GLY A 95 25.77 6.39 5.10
N VAL A 96 25.31 5.67 6.13
CA VAL A 96 24.20 6.10 6.99
C VAL A 96 24.71 6.45 8.38
N VAL A 97 24.24 7.58 8.92
CA VAL A 97 24.54 7.99 10.29
C VAL A 97 23.59 7.32 11.28
N LYS A 98 24.14 6.78 12.36
CA LYS A 98 23.35 6.23 13.46
C LYS A 98 22.90 7.35 14.40
N ILE A 99 21.63 7.74 14.28
CA ILE A 99 20.93 8.61 15.22
C ILE A 99 19.80 7.84 15.92
N PRO A 100 19.58 8.06 17.22
CA PRO A 100 18.53 7.40 17.97
C PRO A 100 17.13 7.93 17.60
N SER A 101 16.11 7.14 17.93
CA SER A 101 14.72 7.58 17.92
C SER A 101 14.52 8.64 19.01
N GLY A 102 13.57 9.56 18.83
CA GLY A 102 13.21 10.59 19.82
C GLY A 102 12.87 10.02 21.21
N LYS A 103 12.42 8.76 21.27
CA LYS A 103 12.14 8.04 22.52
C LYS A 103 13.39 7.63 23.31
N ASP A 104 14.53 7.57 22.66
CA ASP A 104 15.80 7.08 23.21
C ASP A 104 16.83 8.23 23.38
N VAL A 105 16.36 9.48 23.40
CA VAL A 105 17.20 10.66 23.49
C VAL A 105 17.74 10.82 24.91
N ASN A 106 19.07 10.83 25.03
CA ASN A 106 19.79 11.08 26.27
C ASN A 106 20.45 12.47 26.27
N LEU A 107 20.81 12.96 27.46
CA LEU A 107 21.66 14.15 27.63
C LEU A 107 22.99 13.94 26.87
N GLY A 108 23.25 14.74 25.84
CA GLY A 108 24.41 14.63 24.96
C GLY A 108 24.13 14.06 23.56
N THR A 109 22.90 13.66 23.28
CA THR A 109 22.48 13.32 21.91
C THR A 109 22.45 14.60 21.07
N GLU A 110 23.15 14.62 19.93
CA GLU A 110 23.21 15.80 19.04
C GLU A 110 21.99 15.89 18.09
N TYR A 111 21.52 14.73 17.61
CA TYR A 111 20.43 14.61 16.64
C TYR A 111 19.53 13.44 17.01
N HIS A 112 18.23 13.55 16.71
CA HIS A 112 17.30 12.44 16.81
C HIS A 112 16.35 12.43 15.61
N TYR A 113 15.62 11.34 15.47
CA TYR A 113 14.51 11.29 14.52
C TYR A 113 13.22 10.87 15.20
N ASP A 114 12.11 11.44 14.73
CA ASP A 114 10.77 11.00 15.08
C ASP A 114 10.13 10.27 13.90
N SER A 115 9.19 9.39 14.23
CA SER A 115 8.38 8.68 13.22
C SER A 115 6.91 8.69 13.63
N LYS A 116 6.04 8.99 12.67
CA LYS A 116 4.59 9.05 12.84
C LYS A 116 3.95 8.18 11.77
N ILE A 117 3.03 7.32 12.19
CA ILE A 117 2.20 6.52 11.28
C ILE A 117 0.78 7.05 11.35
N TYR A 118 0.24 7.48 10.22
CA TYR A 118 -1.14 7.92 10.07
C TYR A 118 -1.91 6.94 9.19
N TYR A 119 -2.98 6.37 9.73
CA TYR A 119 -3.82 5.42 8.99
C TYR A 119 -5.00 6.14 8.35
N TYR A 120 -5.07 6.14 7.02
CA TYR A 120 -6.27 6.56 6.28
C TYR A 120 -7.33 5.46 6.32
N LYS A 121 -6.89 4.20 6.37
CA LYS A 121 -7.77 3.03 6.44
C LYS A 121 -7.05 1.89 7.17
N LYS A 122 -7.71 1.28 8.15
CA LYS A 122 -7.14 0.21 8.99
C LYS A 122 -7.61 -1.21 8.63
N MET A 123 -8.30 -1.40 7.49
CA MET A 123 -8.93 -2.68 7.12
C MET A 123 -8.81 -2.97 5.64
N SER A 124 -8.61 -4.24 5.28
CA SER A 124 -8.35 -4.75 3.91
C SER A 124 -8.98 -3.92 2.75
N PRO A 125 -8.17 -3.15 1.99
CA PRO A 125 -6.76 -2.89 2.23
C PRO A 125 -6.50 -1.81 3.29
N GLU A 126 -5.47 -2.06 4.08
CA GLU A 126 -4.90 -1.05 4.97
C GLU A 126 -4.13 -0.03 4.15
N VAL A 127 -4.32 1.27 4.44
CA VAL A 127 -3.63 2.38 3.78
C VAL A 127 -3.13 3.33 4.85
N TRP A 128 -1.82 3.61 4.83
CA TRP A 128 -1.19 4.49 5.80
C TRP A 128 -0.14 5.40 5.16
N ARG A 129 0.16 6.47 5.89
CA ARG A 129 1.30 7.36 5.69
C ARG A 129 2.31 7.11 6.80
N LEU A 130 3.56 6.99 6.43
CA LEU A 130 4.71 6.99 7.32
C LEU A 130 5.47 8.29 7.11
N HIS A 131 5.68 9.02 8.20
CA HIS A 131 6.34 10.32 8.19
C HIS A 131 7.51 10.30 9.16
N PHE A 132 8.70 10.65 8.68
CA PHE A 132 9.92 10.76 9.45
C PHE A 132 10.37 12.21 9.49
N GLU A 133 10.88 12.63 10.64
CA GLU A 133 11.43 13.97 10.86
C GLU A 133 12.79 13.81 11.55
N ILE A 134 13.82 14.54 11.12
CA ILE A 134 15.13 14.58 11.79
C ILE A 134 15.32 15.96 12.41
N PHE A 135 15.65 15.97 13.70
CA PHE A 135 15.87 17.20 14.47
C PHE A 135 17.30 17.29 14.99
N ARG A 136 17.80 18.52 15.10
CA ARG A 136 18.97 18.87 15.90
C ARG A 136 18.55 19.24 17.31
N ASN A 137 19.18 18.63 18.32
CA ASN A 137 18.73 18.75 19.70
C ASN A 137 19.07 20.10 20.34
N LEU A 138 20.14 20.74 19.90
CA LEU A 138 20.62 22.00 20.47
C LEU A 138 19.56 23.12 20.37
N ASP A 139 18.84 23.17 19.24
CA ASP A 139 17.89 24.22 18.90
C ASP A 139 16.49 23.68 18.53
N ASN A 140 16.29 22.35 18.63
CA ASN A 140 15.09 21.65 18.17
C ASN A 140 14.72 21.96 16.70
N LYS A 141 15.72 22.27 15.86
CA LYS A 141 15.48 22.60 14.45
C LYS A 141 15.24 21.36 13.62
N LEU A 142 14.20 21.39 12.78
CA LEU A 142 13.93 20.37 11.77
C LEU A 142 14.95 20.47 10.63
N LEU A 143 15.74 19.43 10.42
CA LEU A 143 16.76 19.36 9.39
C LEU A 143 16.23 18.76 8.09
N GLY A 144 15.29 17.83 8.19
CA GLY A 144 14.63 17.23 7.04
C GLY A 144 13.48 16.33 7.45
N GLU A 145 12.62 16.04 6.48
CA GLU A 145 11.48 15.15 6.62
C GLU A 145 11.37 14.18 5.44
N ALA A 146 10.81 13.01 5.68
CA ALA A 146 10.47 12.06 4.63
C ALA A 146 9.05 11.55 4.81
N THR A 147 8.31 11.47 3.72
CA THR A 147 6.94 10.96 3.71
C THR A 147 6.82 9.82 2.70
N SER A 148 6.35 8.67 3.16
CA SER A 148 5.93 7.55 2.34
C SER A 148 4.47 7.19 2.61
N TYR A 149 3.84 6.61 1.60
CA TYR A 149 2.51 6.06 1.63
C TYR A 149 2.58 4.59 1.25
N ALA A 150 1.76 3.77 1.90
CA ALA A 150 1.68 2.36 1.56
C ALA A 150 0.26 1.82 1.69
N ARG A 151 -0.02 0.82 0.86
CA ARG A 151 -1.17 -0.06 0.92
C ARG A 151 -0.70 -1.46 1.28
N ARG A 152 -1.47 -2.18 2.11
CA ARG A 152 -1.36 -3.62 2.31
C ARG A 152 -2.73 -4.31 2.21
N GLY A 153 -2.78 -5.46 1.55
CA GLY A 153 -3.99 -6.27 1.38
C GLY A 153 -4.91 -5.76 0.27
N GLY A 154 -6.19 -6.11 0.34
CA GLY A 154 -7.12 -5.90 -0.79
C GLY A 154 -7.02 -6.97 -1.87
N ASP A 155 -6.23 -8.02 -1.64
CA ASP A 155 -6.27 -9.26 -2.41
C ASP A 155 -7.42 -10.15 -1.93
N ILE A 156 -7.77 -11.16 -2.75
CA ILE A 156 -8.72 -12.20 -2.37
C ILE A 156 -8.27 -12.85 -1.05
N PRO A 157 -9.18 -13.12 -0.09
CA PRO A 157 -8.83 -13.84 1.13
C PRO A 157 -8.30 -15.24 0.81
N GLY A 158 -7.14 -15.60 1.34
CA GLY A 158 -6.54 -16.92 1.15
C GLY A 158 -5.28 -17.16 1.97
N PRO A 159 -4.65 -18.34 1.85
CA PRO A 159 -3.44 -18.71 2.58
C PRO A 159 -2.15 -18.01 2.08
N TRP A 160 -2.24 -17.08 1.13
CA TRP A 160 -1.11 -16.32 0.60
C TRP A 160 -0.85 -15.05 1.39
N HIS A 161 0.38 -14.53 1.31
CA HIS A 161 0.73 -13.23 1.87
C HIS A 161 -0.03 -12.12 1.16
N GLU A 162 -0.50 -11.15 1.93
CA GLU A 162 -1.11 -9.93 1.40
C GLU A 162 -0.10 -9.17 0.55
N SER A 163 -0.54 -8.69 -0.62
CA SER A 163 0.27 -7.80 -1.44
C SER A 163 0.41 -6.44 -0.77
N SER A 164 1.52 -5.77 -1.03
CA SER A 164 1.74 -4.39 -0.64
C SER A 164 2.11 -3.53 -1.83
N PHE A 165 1.89 -2.23 -1.70
CA PHE A 165 2.34 -1.21 -2.64
C PHE A 165 2.79 -0.01 -1.83
N GLY A 166 3.95 0.57 -2.16
CA GLY A 166 4.54 1.70 -1.44
C GLY A 166 5.02 2.79 -2.39
N CYS A 167 4.94 4.04 -1.96
CA CYS A 167 5.42 5.20 -2.71
C CYS A 167 5.84 6.35 -1.80
N PRO A 168 6.95 7.06 -2.08
CA PRO A 168 7.97 6.70 -3.06
C PRO A 168 8.94 5.66 -2.50
N GLU A 169 9.65 4.94 -3.37
CA GLU A 169 10.55 3.85 -2.97
C GLU A 169 11.71 4.32 -2.08
N GLN A 170 12.20 5.55 -2.28
CA GLN A 170 13.33 6.15 -1.56
C GLN A 170 12.88 7.26 -0.60
N SER A 171 12.15 6.88 0.45
CA SER A 171 11.68 7.84 1.46
C SER A 171 11.59 7.23 2.85
N ASP A 172 12.44 6.24 3.12
CA ASP A 172 12.61 5.73 4.46
C ASP A 172 13.54 6.62 5.29
N ILE A 173 13.71 6.25 6.56
CA ILE A 173 14.59 6.98 7.48
C ILE A 173 16.07 6.91 7.05
N SER A 174 16.49 5.84 6.38
CA SER A 174 17.86 5.68 5.88
C SER A 174 18.13 6.64 4.73
N ASP A 175 17.18 6.79 3.80
CA ASP A 175 17.25 7.73 2.69
C ASP A 175 17.27 9.18 3.19
N LEU A 176 16.43 9.50 4.16
CA LEU A 176 16.42 10.82 4.81
C LEU A 176 17.78 11.12 5.45
N LYS A 177 18.36 10.18 6.20
CA LYS A 177 19.68 10.33 6.82
C LYS A 177 20.79 10.58 5.80
N LYS A 178 20.78 9.86 4.67
CA LYS A 178 21.78 10.03 3.61
C LYS A 178 21.73 11.41 2.95
N GLN A 179 20.54 12.01 2.87
CA GLN A 179 20.39 13.33 2.27
C GLN A 179 20.63 14.47 3.26
N VAL A 180 20.30 14.29 4.54
CA VAL A 180 20.54 15.30 5.59
C VAL A 180 22.01 15.34 6.00
N PHE A 181 22.67 14.20 6.15
CA PHE A 181 24.06 14.14 6.64
C PHE A 181 25.04 13.88 5.50
N ILE A 182 25.98 14.80 5.32
CA ILE A 182 27.04 14.71 4.30
C ILE A 182 28.41 14.59 4.96
N LYS A 183 29.35 13.95 4.28
CA LYS A 183 30.71 13.73 4.81
C LYS A 183 31.56 14.99 4.64
N ILE A 184 32.26 15.42 5.69
CA ILE A 184 33.25 16.51 5.60
C ILE A 184 34.29 16.15 4.52
N GLY A 185 34.50 17.05 3.55
CA GLY A 185 35.49 16.89 2.48
C GLY A 185 34.96 16.33 1.16
N THR A 186 33.66 15.98 1.05
CA THR A 186 32.99 15.74 -0.25
C THR A 186 32.24 16.97 -0.75
N GLY A 187 32.72 18.17 -0.42
CA GLY A 187 32.25 19.41 -1.00
C GLY A 187 32.29 19.30 -2.52
N VAL A 188 31.11 19.24 -3.11
CA VAL A 188 30.88 19.14 -4.55
C VAL A 188 31.62 20.28 -5.23
N ARG A 189 32.69 19.95 -5.95
CA ARG A 189 33.26 20.83 -6.97
C ARG A 189 32.25 20.84 -8.11
N HIS A 190 31.39 21.85 -8.14
CA HIS A 190 30.60 22.15 -9.32
C HIS A 190 31.57 22.67 -10.39
N GLU A 191 31.99 21.79 -11.30
CA GLU A 191 32.44 22.16 -12.65
C GLU A 191 31.25 22.09 -13.61
#